data_AF-A0A5P0J2V2-F1
#
_entry.id   AF-A0A5P0J2V2-F1
#
_cell.length_a   1.000
_cell.length_b   1.000
_cell.length_c   1.000
_cell.angle_alpha   90.00
_cell.angle_beta   90.00
_cell.angle_gamma   90.00
#
_symmetry.space_group_name_H-M   'P 1'
#
loop_
_entity.id
_entity.type
_entity.pdbx_description
1 polymer ?
#
loop_
_entity_poly.entity_id
_entity_poly.type
_entity_poly.pdbx_seq_one_letter_code
_entity_poly.pdbx_strand_id
1 'polypeptide(L)' 'YQTLGCAGMARVDVFLTPENEVVINEINTLPGFTNISMYPKLWQASGLGYTDLITRLIELALERHAADNALKTTM' A
#
# COMPACT_ATOMS: atom_id res chain seq x y z
N TYR A 1 -3.71 2.64 7.74
CA TYR A 1 -2.33 2.63 7.20
C TYR A 1 -1.37 3.43 8.07
N GLN A 2 -1.59 4.74 8.26
CA GLN A 2 -0.69 5.61 9.06
C GLN A 2 -0.48 5.11 10.51
N THR A 3 -1.56 4.70 11.19
CA THR A 3 -1.51 4.17 12.56
C THR A 3 -0.57 2.97 12.72
N LEU A 4 -0.44 2.13 11.69
CA LEU A 4 0.46 0.97 11.71
C LEU A 4 1.84 1.26 11.09
N GLY A 5 2.12 2.51 10.71
CA GLY A 5 3.41 2.90 10.12
C GLY A 5 3.74 2.18 8.81
N CYS A 6 2.72 1.75 8.07
CA CYS A 6 2.95 1.06 6.80
C CYS A 6 3.69 1.96 5.79
N ALA A 7 4.43 1.35 4.85
CA ALA A 7 5.19 2.01 3.78
C ALA A 7 4.95 1.31 2.43
N GLY A 8 4.98 2.06 1.33
CA GLY A 8 4.82 1.53 -0.04
C GLY A 8 3.39 1.14 -0.40
N MET A 9 2.87 0.08 0.21
CA MET A 9 1.52 -0.42 -0.05
C MET A 9 0.90 -1.14 1.15
N ALA A 10 -0.43 -1.15 1.18
CA ALA A 10 -1.21 -2.14 1.91
C ALA A 10 -2.60 -2.29 1.28
N ARG A 11 -3.20 -3.48 1.39
CA ARG A 11 -4.65 -3.65 1.19
C ARG A 11 -5.32 -3.64 2.57
N VAL A 12 -6.36 -2.82 2.74
CA VAL A 12 -7.14 -2.75 3.97
C VAL A 12 -8.49 -3.38 3.68
N ASP A 13 -8.78 -4.48 4.34
CA ASP A 13 -10.04 -5.19 4.19
C ASP A 13 -10.95 -4.82 5.36
N VAL A 14 -12.18 -4.44 5.03
CA VAL A 14 -13.17 -3.93 5.98
C VAL A 14 -14.48 -4.69 5.87
N PHE A 15 -15.21 -4.76 6.97
CA PHE A 15 -16.63 -5.03 6.96
C PHE A 15 -17.40 -3.71 6.90
N LEU A 16 -18.43 -3.65 6.06
CA LEU A 16 -19.40 -2.56 6.02
C LEU A 16 -20.72 -3.09 6.60
N THR A 17 -21.18 -2.53 7.71
CA THR A 17 -22.43 -2.96 8.35
C THR A 17 -23.65 -2.39 7.61
N PRO A 18 -24.88 -2.93 7.84
CA PRO A 18 -26.10 -2.35 7.29
C PRO A 18 -26.33 -0.88 7.68
N GLU A 19 -25.81 -0.44 8.83
CA GLU A 19 -25.86 0.93 9.32
C GLU A 19 -24.78 1.84 8.70
N ASN A 20 -24.02 1.34 7.72
CA ASN A 20 -22.85 1.97 7.10
C ASN A 20 -21.66 2.21 8.05
N GLU A 21 -21.54 1.41 9.12
CA GLU A 21 -20.32 1.43 9.93
C GLU A 21 -19.21 0.66 9.23
N VAL A 22 -17.99 1.20 9.29
CA VAL A 22 -16.79 0.58 8.71
C VAL A 22 -15.98 -0.03 9.84
N VAL A 23 -15.82 -1.35 9.82
CA VAL A 23 -15.02 -2.09 10.78
C VAL A 23 -13.81 -2.68 10.07
N ILE A 24 -12.60 -2.30 10.50
CA ILE A 24 -11.36 -2.83 9.93
C ILE A 24 -11.19 -4.29 10.35
N ASN A 25 -11.02 -5.19 9.38
CA ASN A 25 -10.76 -6.61 9.61
C ASN A 25 -9.27 -6.91 9.59
N GLU A 26 -8.60 -6.62 8.46
CA GLU A 26 -7.18 -6.91 8.28
C GLU A 26 -6.45 -5.85 7.44
N ILE A 27 -5.14 -5.78 7.64
CA ILE A 27 -4.23 -4.93 6.87
C ILE A 27 -3.10 -5.80 6.32
N ASN A 28 -3.09 -5.98 5.00
CA ASN A 28 -2.12 -6.80 4.29
C ASN A 28 -1.01 -5.91 3.70
N THR A 29 0.22 -6.01 4.21
CA THR A 29 1.38 -5.22 3.73
C THR A 29 2.01 -5.78 2.46
N LEU A 30 1.80 -7.07 2.17
CA LEU A 30 2.18 -7.74 0.93
C LEU A 30 0.98 -8.54 0.40
N PRO A 31 -0.04 -7.87 -0.14
CA PRO A 31 -1.22 -8.54 -0.69
C PRO A 31 -0.84 -9.34 -1.94
N GLY A 32 -1.72 -10.28 -2.34
CA GLY A 32 -1.60 -10.96 -3.63
C GLY A 32 -1.40 -9.95 -4.77
N PHE A 33 -0.44 -10.23 -5.64
CA PHE A 33 0.07 -9.25 -6.62
C PHE A 33 0.04 -9.77 -8.07
N THR A 34 -0.70 -10.83 -8.36
CA THR A 34 -0.92 -11.24 -9.76
C THR A 34 -1.78 -10.21 -10.49
N ASN A 35 -1.78 -10.21 -11.82
CA ASN A 35 -2.61 -9.31 -12.63
C ASN A 35 -4.14 -9.49 -12.43
N ILE A 36 -4.58 -10.55 -11.75
CA ILE A 36 -5.97 -10.80 -11.35
C ILE A 36 -6.22 -10.58 -9.85
N SER A 37 -5.18 -10.28 -9.07
CA SER A 37 -5.32 -10.04 -7.63
C SER A 37 -6.02 -8.70 -7.35
N MET A 38 -6.69 -8.62 -6.20
CA MET A 38 -7.51 -7.47 -5.84
C MET A 38 -6.70 -6.17 -5.77
N TYR A 39 -5.49 -6.18 -5.20
CA TYR A 39 -4.70 -4.95 -5.03
C TYR A 39 -4.35 -4.29 -6.38
N PRO A 40 -3.75 -4.99 -7.36
CA PRO A 40 -3.59 -4.45 -8.72
C PRO A 40 -4.90 -4.03 -9.40
N LYS A 41 -5.99 -4.79 -9.21
CA LYS A 41 -7.28 -4.50 -9.85
C LYS A 41 -7.94 -3.22 -9.34
N LEU A 42 -7.84 -2.93 -8.05
CA LEU A 42 -8.36 -1.68 -7.47
C LEU A 42 -7.63 -0.44 -8.04
N TRP A 43 -6.30 -0.53 -8.19
CA TRP A 43 -5.51 0.54 -8.84
C TRP A 43 -5.86 0.71 -10.32
N GLN A 44 -6.00 -0.40 -11.06
CA GLN A 44 -6.41 -0.36 -12.46
C GLN A 44 -7.79 0.31 -12.63
N ALA A 45 -8.76 -0.05 -11.79
CA ALA A 45 -10.08 0.58 -11.78
C ALA A 45 -10.04 2.08 -11.41
N SER A 46 -8.99 2.50 -10.71
CA SER A 46 -8.74 3.90 -10.33
C SER A 46 -7.87 4.67 -11.35
N GLY A 47 -7.52 4.06 -12.48
CA GLY A 47 -6.77 4.70 -13.56
C GLY A 47 -5.25 4.47 -13.56
N LEU A 48 -4.70 3.65 -12.66
CA LEU A 48 -3.28 3.31 -12.63
C LEU A 48 -3.03 1.89 -13.15
N GLY A 49 -2.33 1.77 -14.28
CA GLY A 49 -2.01 0.49 -14.90
C GLY A 49 -1.09 -0.39 -14.04
N TYR A 50 -1.10 -1.70 -14.30
CA TYR A 50 -0.30 -2.66 -13.53
C TYR A 50 1.21 -2.38 -13.60
N THR A 51 1.73 -2.09 -14.80
CA THR A 51 3.15 -1.71 -14.98
C THR A 51 3.48 -0.43 -14.24
N ASP A 52 2.63 0.60 -14.34
CA ASP A 52 2.87 1.89 -13.69
C ASP A 52 2.79 1.77 -12.16
N LEU A 53 1.92 0.91 -11.64
CA LEU A 53 1.86 0.57 -10.22
C LEU A 53 3.16 -0.08 -9.74
N ILE A 54 3.71 -1.04 -10.50
CA ILE A 54 5.00 -1.66 -10.17
C ILE A 54 6.11 -0.61 -10.14
N THR A 55 6.19 0.23 -11.18
CA THR A 55 7.15 1.32 -11.26
C THR A 55 7.04 2.25 -10.05
N ARG A 56 5.81 2.65 -9.70
CA ARG A 56 5.59 3.55 -8.55
C ARG A 56 6.03 2.94 -7.23
N LEU A 57 5.81 1.64 -7.02
CA LEU A 57 6.25 0.96 -5.79
C LEU A 57 7.78 0.87 -5.68
N ILE A 58 8.48 0.70 -6.81
CA ILE A 58 9.95 0.74 -6.86
C ILE A 58 10.45 2.15 -6.52
N GLU A 59 9.87 3.18 -7.12
CA GLU A 59 10.22 4.57 -6.84
C GLU A 59 10.01 4.92 -5.36
N LEU A 60 8.86 4.57 -4.79
CA LEU A 60 8.57 4.77 -3.36
C LEU A 60 9.59 4.09 -2.45
N ALA A 61 10.08 2.90 -2.82
CA ALA A 61 11.10 2.20 -2.06
C ALA A 61 12.44 2.94 -2.10
N LEU A 62 12.85 3.45 -3.27
CA LEU A 62 14.07 4.23 -3.44
C LEU A 62 14.00 5.59 -2.72
N GLU A 63 12.87 6.30 -2.85
CA GLU A 63 12.58 7.57 -2.17
C GLU A 63 12.73 7.41 -0.65
N ARG A 64 12.09 6.37 -0.08
CA ARG A 64 12.17 6.10 1.37
C ARG A 64 13.57 5.72 1.80
N HIS A 65 14.26 4.86 1.04
CA HIS A 65 15.63 4.46 1.36
C HIS A 65 16.59 5.66 1.37
N ALA A 66 16.45 6.57 0.40
CA ALA A 66 17.23 7.81 0.37
C ALA A 66 16.95 8.71 1.58
N ALA A 67 15.67 8.84 1.98
CA ALA A 67 15.28 9.60 3.16
C ALA A 67 15.85 9.00 4.45
N ASP A 68 15.76 7.67 4.63
CA ASP A 68 16.29 6.97 5.80
C ASP A 68 17.82 7.13 5.90
N ASN A 69 18.54 7.05 4.77
CA ASN A 69 19.99 7.25 4.73
C ASN A 69 20.44 8.68 5.08
N ALA A 70 19.55 9.67 4.93
CA ALA A 70 19.85 11.06 5.29
C ALA A 70 19.68 11.34 6.79
N LEU A 71 19.11 10.40 7.56
CA LEU A 71 19.01 10.52 9.01
C LEU A 71 20.40 10.48 9.64
N LYS A 72 20.66 11.41 10.57
CA LYS A 72 21.94 11.48 11.27
C LYS A 72 22.06 10.34 12.26
N THR A 73 23.14 9.58 12.18
CA THR A 73 23.59 8.70 13.25
C THR A 73 24.67 9.43 14.05
N THR A 74 24.34 9.87 15.26
CA THR A 74 25.34 10.29 16.24
C THR A 74 25.61 9.09 17.15
N MET A 75 26.87 8.65 17.23
CA MET A 75 27.34 7.76 18.29
C MET A 75 27.29 8.47 19.64
#